data_AF-A0A8I2C0J8-F1
#
_entry.id   AF-A0A8I2C0J8-F1
#
_cell.length_a   1.000
_cell.length_b   1.000
_cell.length_c   1.000
_cell.angle_alpha   90.00
_cell.angle_beta   90.00
_cell.angle_gamma   90.00
#
_symmetry.space_group_name_H-M   'P 1'
#
loop_
_entity.id
_entity.type
_entity.pdbx_description
1 polymer ?
#
loop_
_entity_poly.entity_id
_entity_poly.type
_entity_poly.pdbx_seq_one_letter_code
_entity_poly.pdbx_strand_id
1 'polypeptide(L)'
;MTKELAKLNLAYLHVMHLGNDELLQDIRSLWTNPLLVNRAGRTIDNISVDIDSDLADLAPVGVWSLSNPDFVERLKAGAPLNEADPATFYGGGSKGYTDYPTLKELEHQESK
;
A
#
# COMPACT_ATOMS: atom_id res chain seq x y z
N MET A 1 -9.36 -23.71 -1.25
CA MET A 1 -9.91 -22.61 -0.45
C MET A 1 -10.48 -21.50 -1.33
N THR A 2 -9.70 -20.89 -2.23
CA THR A 2 -10.15 -19.79 -3.12
C THR A 2 -11.43 -20.10 -3.91
N LYS A 3 -11.54 -21.32 -4.45
CA LYS A 3 -12.76 -21.80 -5.14
C LYS A 3 -14.04 -21.75 -4.30
N GLU A 4 -13.94 -21.97 -3.00
CA GLU A 4 -15.10 -21.93 -2.11
C GLU A 4 -15.49 -20.49 -1.77
N LEU A 5 -14.50 -19.62 -1.57
CA LEU A 5 -14.73 -18.19 -1.35
C LEU A 5 -15.35 -17.51 -2.58
N ALA A 6 -14.96 -17.94 -3.79
CA ALA A 6 -15.51 -17.39 -5.04
C ALA A 6 -17.02 -17.58 -5.16
N LYS A 7 -17.59 -18.61 -4.51
CA LYS A 7 -19.04 -18.85 -4.49
C LYS A 7 -19.81 -17.81 -3.66
N LEU A 8 -19.12 -17.06 -2.79
CA LEU A 8 -19.74 -16.11 -1.86
C LEU A 8 -19.94 -14.71 -2.48
N ASN A 9 -19.49 -14.49 -3.71
CA ASN A 9 -19.59 -13.20 -4.41
C ASN A 9 -19.09 -12.01 -3.55
N LEU A 10 -17.91 -12.16 -2.94
CA LEU A 10 -17.33 -11.11 -2.09
C LEU A 10 -16.82 -9.96 -2.94
N ALA A 11 -16.82 -8.75 -2.38
CA ALA A 11 -16.37 -7.54 -3.08
C ALA A 11 -14.91 -7.61 -3.53
N TYR A 12 -14.03 -8.19 -2.71
CA TYR A 12 -12.61 -8.37 -3.04
C TYR A 12 -11.98 -9.48 -2.19
N LEU A 13 -10.79 -9.91 -2.60
CA LEU A 13 -9.87 -10.69 -1.78
C LEU A 13 -8.61 -9.85 -1.52
N HIS A 14 -8.09 -9.86 -0.30
CA HIS A 14 -6.86 -9.15 0.07
C HIS A 14 -5.85 -10.15 0.61
N VAL A 15 -4.74 -10.30 -0.10
CA VAL A 15 -3.70 -11.30 0.17
C VAL A 15 -2.41 -10.59 0.61
N MET A 16 -1.86 -11.03 1.74
CA MET A 16 -0.48 -10.73 2.09
C MET A 16 0.43 -11.76 1.41
N HIS A 17 1.24 -11.30 0.46
CA HIS A 17 2.13 -12.17 -0.31
C HIS A 17 3.46 -12.36 0.43
N LEU A 18 3.83 -13.63 0.64
CA LEU A 18 5.01 -14.03 1.43
C LEU A 18 6.07 -14.79 0.60
N GLY A 19 6.11 -14.58 -0.73
CA GLY A 19 7.15 -15.12 -1.61
C GLY A 19 6.78 -16.36 -2.43
N ASN A 20 5.50 -16.66 -2.60
CA ASN A 20 5.04 -17.77 -3.45
C ASN A 20 4.22 -17.22 -4.63
N ASP A 21 4.89 -16.97 -5.76
CA ASP A 21 4.27 -16.40 -6.96
C ASP A 21 3.38 -17.42 -7.70
N GLU A 22 3.69 -18.71 -7.63
CA GLU A 22 2.83 -19.77 -8.19
C GLU A 22 1.46 -19.78 -7.50
N LEU A 23 1.45 -19.67 -6.16
CA LEU A 23 0.21 -19.56 -5.40
C LEU A 23 -0.56 -18.28 -5.76
N LEU A 24 0.13 -17.16 -6.00
CA LEU A 24 -0.53 -15.93 -6.42
C LEU A 24 -1.19 -16.07 -7.79
N GLN A 25 -0.51 -16.72 -8.74
CA GLN A 25 -1.08 -17.03 -10.07
C GLN A 25 -2.30 -17.95 -9.95
N ASP A 26 -2.21 -18.99 -9.13
CA ASP A 26 -3.34 -19.88 -8.84
C ASP A 26 -4.52 -19.11 -8.24
N ILE A 27 -4.28 -18.21 -7.28
CA ILE A 27 -5.33 -17.36 -6.70
C ILE A 27 -5.96 -16.47 -7.78
N ARG A 28 -5.15 -15.77 -8.58
CA ARG A 28 -5.63 -14.87 -9.65
C ARG A 28 -6.47 -15.62 -10.69
N SER A 29 -6.06 -16.82 -11.08
CA SER A 29 -6.81 -17.64 -12.06
C SER A 29 -8.19 -18.07 -11.54
N LEU A 30 -8.33 -18.23 -10.22
CA LEU A 30 -9.56 -18.70 -9.57
C LEU A 30 -10.44 -17.56 -9.05
N TRP A 31 -9.89 -16.36 -8.88
CA TRP A 31 -10.55 -15.20 -8.30
C TRP A 31 -10.73 -14.10 -9.34
N THR A 32 -11.95 -13.97 -9.87
CA THR A 32 -12.26 -13.00 -10.93
C THR A 32 -12.70 -11.63 -10.41
N ASN A 33 -13.06 -11.54 -9.14
CA ASN A 33 -13.39 -10.27 -8.47
C ASN A 33 -12.10 -9.50 -8.13
N PRO A 34 -12.18 -8.23 -7.70
CA PRO A 34 -11.00 -7.46 -7.32
C PRO A 34 -10.06 -8.19 -6.34
N LEU A 35 -8.76 -8.15 -6.62
CA LEU A 35 -7.70 -8.76 -5.84
C LEU A 35 -6.69 -7.69 -5.40
N LEU A 36 -6.56 -7.52 -4.08
CA LEU A 36 -5.55 -6.68 -3.45
C LEU A 36 -4.35 -7.57 -3.10
N VAL A 37 -3.15 -7.20 -3.58
CA VAL A 37 -1.91 -7.92 -3.25
C VAL A 37 -0.99 -7.01 -2.44
N ASN A 38 -0.83 -7.33 -1.17
CA ASN A 38 0.10 -6.67 -0.27
C ASN A 38 1.47 -7.37 -0.30
N ARG A 39 2.48 -6.73 -0.92
CA ARG A 39 3.89 -7.14 -0.85
C ARG A 39 4.64 -6.28 0.16
N ALA A 40 4.86 -6.83 1.36
CA ALA A 40 5.60 -6.14 2.40
C ALA A 40 7.06 -5.86 1.97
N GLY A 41 7.55 -4.66 2.27
CA GLY A 41 8.94 -4.27 2.02
C GLY A 41 9.30 -3.91 0.58
N ARG A 42 8.33 -3.86 -0.35
CA ARG A 42 8.59 -3.39 -1.72
C ARG A 42 8.96 -1.90 -1.71
N THR A 43 9.81 -1.48 -2.65
CA THR A 43 10.07 -0.05 -2.89
C THR A 43 8.88 0.59 -3.61
N ILE A 44 8.73 1.91 -3.46
CA ILE A 44 7.63 2.65 -4.09
C ILE A 44 7.63 2.50 -5.62
N ASP A 45 8.81 2.47 -6.25
CA ASP A 45 8.95 2.28 -7.70
C ASP A 45 8.38 0.96 -8.20
N ASN A 46 8.34 -0.04 -7.32
CA ASN A 46 7.82 -1.35 -7.67
C ASN A 46 6.33 -1.49 -7.35
N ILE A 47 5.65 -0.49 -6.78
CA ILE A 47 4.30 -0.61 -6.21
C ILE A 47 3.25 -1.19 -7.18
N SER A 48 3.36 -0.87 -8.48
CA SER A 48 2.40 -1.26 -9.51
C SER A 48 2.70 -2.60 -10.18
N VAL A 49 3.84 -3.25 -9.93
CA VAL A 49 4.29 -4.44 -10.72
C VAL A 49 3.24 -5.55 -10.80
N ASP A 50 2.49 -5.82 -9.73
CA ASP A 50 1.45 -6.85 -9.75
C ASP A 50 0.20 -6.41 -10.52
N ILE A 51 -0.09 -5.11 -10.55
CA ILE A 51 -1.17 -4.52 -11.34
C ILE A 51 -0.79 -4.53 -12.82
N ASP A 52 0.42 -4.08 -13.14
CA ASP A 52 0.95 -4.00 -14.51
C ASP A 52 1.10 -5.39 -15.16
N SER A 53 1.12 -6.46 -14.36
CA SER A 53 1.19 -7.85 -14.80
C SER A 53 -0.13 -8.63 -14.69
N ASP A 54 -1.26 -7.94 -14.47
CA ASP A 54 -2.60 -8.55 -14.29
C ASP A 54 -2.70 -9.58 -13.14
N LEU A 55 -1.76 -9.52 -12.17
CA LEU A 55 -1.76 -10.37 -10.98
C LEU A 55 -2.56 -9.76 -9.82
N ALA A 56 -2.82 -8.45 -9.85
CA ALA A 56 -3.59 -7.72 -8.85
C ALA A 56 -4.42 -6.62 -9.51
N ASP A 57 -5.49 -6.20 -8.85
CA ASP A 57 -6.28 -5.04 -9.25
C ASP A 57 -5.90 -3.81 -8.42
N LEU A 58 -5.37 -4.00 -7.20
CA LEU A 58 -5.02 -2.94 -6.25
C LEU A 58 -3.77 -3.29 -5.44
N ALA A 59 -2.97 -2.26 -5.11
CA ALA A 59 -1.78 -2.34 -4.28
C ALA A 59 -1.99 -1.60 -2.94
N PRO A 60 -2.00 -2.29 -1.79
CA PRO A 60 -2.06 -1.66 -0.46
C PRO A 60 -0.78 -0.89 -0.11
N VAL A 61 -0.93 0.23 0.62
CA VAL A 61 0.15 1.22 0.85
C VAL A 61 0.33 1.60 2.33
N GLY A 62 0.33 0.61 3.22
CA GLY A 62 0.26 0.80 4.68
C GLY A 62 1.26 1.81 5.26
N VAL A 63 2.56 1.47 5.28
CA VAL A 63 3.60 2.32 5.90
C VAL A 63 3.69 3.70 5.24
N TRP A 64 3.55 3.78 3.92
CA TRP A 64 3.60 5.05 3.22
C TRP A 64 2.42 5.97 3.58
N SER A 65 1.20 5.43 3.63
CA SER A 65 0.03 6.23 4.02
C SER A 65 0.07 6.64 5.50
N LEU A 66 0.77 5.87 6.35
CA LEU A 66 0.97 6.23 7.75
C LEU A 66 1.88 7.46 7.88
N SER A 67 3.00 7.50 7.16
CA SER A 67 3.95 8.63 7.26
C SER A 67 3.67 9.78 6.30
N ASN A 68 2.76 9.62 5.34
CA ASN A 68 2.44 10.63 4.32
C ASN A 68 0.92 10.86 4.28
N PRO A 69 0.40 11.87 5.00
CA PRO A 69 -1.04 12.18 4.98
C PRO A 69 -1.56 12.58 3.59
N ASP A 70 -0.66 13.06 2.72
CA ASP A 70 -0.88 13.45 1.33
C ASP A 70 -0.17 12.52 0.34
N PHE A 71 -0.09 11.22 0.67
CA PHE A 71 0.62 10.21 -0.11
C PHE A 71 0.25 10.19 -1.60
N VAL A 72 -1.05 10.32 -1.92
CA VAL A 72 -1.53 10.24 -3.31
C VAL A 72 -1.05 11.43 -4.12
N GLU A 73 -1.07 12.62 -3.53
CA GLU A 73 -0.58 13.86 -4.14
C GLU A 73 0.92 13.76 -4.41
N ARG A 74 1.69 13.25 -3.44
CA ARG A 74 3.13 13.04 -3.61
C ARG A 74 3.43 12.04 -4.72
N LEU A 75 2.70 10.92 -4.78
CA LEU A 75 2.88 9.92 -5.82
C LEU A 75 2.59 10.50 -7.23
N LYS A 76 1.52 11.28 -7.38
CA LYS A 76 1.17 11.94 -8.65
C LYS A 76 2.21 12.98 -9.09
N ALA A 77 2.83 13.68 -8.14
CA ALA A 77 3.83 14.70 -8.41
C ALA A 77 5.26 14.16 -8.53
N GLY A 78 5.50 12.88 -8.20
CA GLY A 78 6.85 12.33 -8.05
C GLY A 78 7.64 13.00 -6.91
N ALA A 79 6.94 13.48 -5.88
CA ALA A 79 7.53 14.19 -4.75
C ALA A 79 8.15 13.21 -3.73
N PRO A 80 9.16 13.64 -2.96
CA PRO A 80 9.75 12.81 -1.91
C PRO A 80 8.72 12.44 -0.85
N LEU A 81 8.82 11.22 -0.33
CA LEU A 81 8.00 10.71 0.77
C LEU A 81 8.69 10.96 2.11
N ASN A 82 7.91 11.21 3.15
CA ASN A 82 8.39 11.22 4.52
C ASN A 82 8.87 9.81 4.93
N GLU A 83 10.00 9.76 5.64
CA GLU A 83 10.46 8.54 6.29
C GLU A 83 9.57 8.20 7.49
N ALA A 84 9.12 6.95 7.56
CA ALA A 84 8.35 6.47 8.69
C ALA A 84 9.28 6.13 9.86
N ASP A 85 8.86 6.47 11.09
CA ASP A 85 9.54 6.05 12.33
C ASP A 85 8.86 4.80 12.93
N PRO A 86 9.45 3.59 12.82
CA PRO A 86 8.86 2.38 13.36
C PRO A 86 8.72 2.39 14.89
N ALA A 87 9.53 3.20 15.59
CA ALA A 87 9.47 3.29 17.05
C ALA A 87 8.16 3.93 17.56
N THR A 88 7.44 4.64 16.68
CA THR A 88 6.19 5.33 17.00
C THR A 88 4.95 4.68 16.39
N PHE A 89 5.06 3.50 15.75
CA PHE A 89 3.91 2.86 15.10
C PHE A 89 2.80 2.43 16.06
N TYR A 90 3.15 2.11 17.31
CA TYR A 90 2.22 1.56 18.28
C TYR A 90 2.33 2.26 19.64
N GLY A 91 1.18 2.56 20.24
CA GLY A 91 1.11 3.28 21.51
C GLY A 91 1.47 4.76 21.38
N GLY A 92 1.76 5.43 22.50
CA GLY A 92 2.16 6.83 22.51
C GLY A 92 0.99 7.82 22.40
N GLY A 93 1.20 8.90 21.64
CA GLY A 93 0.27 10.03 21.48
C GLY A 93 0.27 10.53 20.04
N SER A 94 0.29 11.85 19.83
CA SER A 94 0.29 12.43 18.47
C SER A 94 1.57 12.17 17.68
N LYS A 95 2.71 11.94 18.37
CA LYS A 95 4.03 11.77 17.75
C LYS A 95 4.10 10.51 16.90
N GLY A 96 4.45 10.66 15.63
CA GLY A 96 4.49 9.59 14.64
C GLY A 96 3.12 9.05 14.25
N TYR A 97 2.05 9.80 14.52
CA TYR A 97 0.67 9.42 14.22
C TYR A 97 -0.08 10.51 13.43
N THR A 98 -0.14 11.74 13.96
CA THR A 98 -0.83 12.87 13.31
C THR A 98 0.08 14.05 12.99
N ASP A 99 1.38 13.94 13.27
CA ASP A 99 2.36 15.03 13.16
C ASP A 99 3.33 14.86 11.98
N TYR A 100 3.13 13.86 11.11
CA TYR A 100 3.82 13.83 9.82
C TYR A 100 3.36 15.00 8.94
N PRO A 101 4.28 15.83 8.42
CA PRO A 101 3.90 17.00 7.64
C PRO A 101 3.44 16.61 6.23
N THR A 102 2.51 17.38 5.69
CA THR A 102 2.19 17.40 4.25
C THR A 102 3.31 18.08 3.45
N LEU A 103 3.38 17.83 2.14
CA LEU A 103 4.33 18.48 1.24
C LEU A 103 4.20 20.00 1.30
N LYS A 104 2.97 20.52 1.34
CA LYS A 104 2.68 21.96 1.43
C LYS A 104 3.22 22.60 2.71
N GLU A 105 3.16 21.88 3.83
CA GLU A 105 3.68 22.38 5.11
C GLU A 105 5.21 22.45 5.10
N LEU A 106 5.88 21.48 4.46
CA LEU A 106 7.34 21.50 4.27
C LEU A 106 7.77 22.68 3.39
N GLU A 107 7.11 22.89 2.24
CA GLU A 107 7.40 24.01 1.34
C GLU A 107 7.23 25.38 2.03
N HIS A 108 6.22 25.53 2.90
CA HIS A 108 6.01 26.77 3.64
C HIS A 108 7.09 27.04 4.70
N GLN A 109 7.72 25.99 5.24
CA GLN A 109 8.80 26.11 6.22
C GLN A 109 10.13 26.50 5.55
N GLU A 110 10.42 26.01 4.35
CA GLU A 110 11.64 26.35 3.60
C GLU A 110 11.65 27.79 3.06
N SER A 111 10.48 28.39 2.90
CA SER A 111 10.34 29.79 2.44
C SER A 111 10.57 30.83 3.55
N LYS A 112 10.83 30.42 4.79
CA LYS A 112 11.07 31.31 5.96
C LYS A 112 12.54 31.29 6.37
#